data_AF-A0A965Z1V3-F1
#
_entry.id   AF-A0A965Z1V3-F1
#
_cell.length_a   1.000
_cell.length_b   1.000
_cell.length_c   1.000
_cell.angle_alpha   90.00
_cell.angle_beta   90.00
_cell.angle_gamma   90.00
#
_symmetry.space_group_name_H-M   'P 1'
#
loop_
_entity.id
_entity.type
_entity.pdbx_description
1 polymer ?
#
loop_
_entity_poly.entity_id
_entity_poly.type
_entity_poly.pdbx_seq_one_letter_code
_entity_poly.pdbx_strand_id
1 'polypeptide(L)'
;SKHHDGFCMYHSQYTGFNIVDATPYGRDLMKELADACARGGIGFGVYYSLIDWHYPHAYPISSHNADPLTPEHYAYNLKQVEEIMTRYGDLSEIWFDMGSLTSDQSSGLYELVNRLQPGCMISGRLGNDYVDFSVMADNEYPDYSLAVPWQTAASVFDETWGYRSWQERGALQPKVEEKIESMIKVVSRGGNYLLNIGPRGDGSLVPFEQDLLQAMGRWLRANGEAVYGTEASPFMRLFPWGEVTASKDALYLFVKSEYAGKEIELDHLDGNIGSVGLLSSGASLRFRSRDGKETATRVVLPAQFASSYEVVKVAFRDGFSVIPENVVSSSQLT
;
A
#
# COMPACT_ATOMS: atom_id res chain seq x y z
N SER A 1 7.52 -15.24 -3.78
CA SER A 1 7.71 -16.71 -3.78
C SER A 1 8.45 -17.18 -5.02
N LYS A 2 7.97 -16.80 -6.21
CA LYS A 2 8.55 -17.11 -7.52
C LYS A 2 8.26 -15.95 -8.48
N HIS A 3 9.27 -15.47 -9.22
CA HIS A 3 9.10 -14.48 -10.29
C HIS A 3 8.95 -15.18 -11.65
N HIS A 4 8.82 -14.41 -12.73
CA HIS A 4 8.69 -14.94 -14.10
C HIS A 4 9.83 -15.90 -14.51
N ASP A 5 11.02 -15.78 -13.91
CA ASP A 5 12.14 -16.69 -14.21
C ASP A 5 11.90 -18.14 -13.76
N GLY A 6 10.88 -18.38 -12.93
CA GLY A 6 10.52 -19.69 -12.42
C GLY A 6 11.29 -20.12 -11.17
N PHE A 7 12.24 -19.33 -10.68
CA PHE A 7 13.07 -19.71 -9.53
C PHE A 7 12.28 -19.59 -8.22
N CYS A 8 12.11 -20.72 -7.53
CA CYS A 8 11.35 -20.76 -6.28
C CYS A 8 12.23 -20.39 -5.08
N MET A 9 11.85 -19.35 -4.33
CA MET A 9 12.54 -18.90 -3.10
C MET A 9 12.20 -19.74 -1.86
N TYR A 10 11.68 -20.95 -2.09
CA TYR A 10 11.22 -21.92 -1.09
C TYR A 10 11.44 -23.34 -1.59
N HIS A 11 11.37 -24.35 -0.72
CA HIS A 11 11.59 -25.73 -1.12
C HIS A 11 10.34 -26.34 -1.79
N SER A 12 10.21 -26.17 -3.11
CA SER A 12 9.13 -26.78 -3.90
C SER A 12 9.45 -28.23 -4.24
N GLN A 13 8.47 -29.13 -4.07
CA GLN A 13 8.59 -30.54 -4.47
C GLN A 13 8.36 -30.75 -5.97
N TYR A 14 7.89 -29.72 -6.69
CA TYR A 14 7.50 -29.81 -8.09
C TYR A 14 8.56 -29.34 -9.08
N THR A 15 9.65 -28.74 -8.59
CA THR A 15 10.80 -28.35 -9.42
C THR A 15 12.08 -28.36 -8.60
N GLY A 16 13.18 -28.86 -9.18
CA GLY A 16 14.52 -28.71 -8.61
C GLY A 16 15.10 -27.29 -8.78
N PHE A 17 14.45 -26.42 -9.56
CA PHE A 17 14.85 -25.02 -9.76
C PHE A 17 14.35 -24.14 -8.60
N ASN A 18 14.86 -24.43 -7.40
CA ASN A 18 14.49 -23.78 -6.16
C ASN A 18 15.71 -23.49 -5.27
N ILE A 19 15.57 -22.59 -4.30
CA ILE A 19 16.68 -22.12 -3.46
C ILE A 19 17.36 -23.23 -2.64
N VAL A 20 16.63 -24.29 -2.27
CA VAL A 20 17.17 -25.38 -1.45
C VAL A 20 17.97 -26.36 -2.30
N ASP A 21 17.44 -26.79 -3.44
CA ASP A 21 18.05 -27.84 -4.25
C ASP A 21 19.08 -27.30 -5.26
N ALA A 22 18.83 -26.13 -5.84
CA ALA A 22 19.66 -25.59 -6.92
C ALA A 22 20.83 -24.71 -6.42
N THR A 23 20.93 -24.43 -5.12
CA THR A 23 21.93 -23.50 -4.59
C THR A 23 22.69 -24.05 -3.39
N PRO A 24 23.93 -23.59 -3.13
CA PRO A 24 24.65 -23.92 -1.91
C PRO A 24 24.00 -23.39 -0.62
N TYR A 25 23.01 -22.49 -0.71
CA TYR A 25 22.34 -21.93 0.46
C TYR A 25 21.56 -23.01 1.22
N GLY A 26 20.91 -23.94 0.51
CA GLY A 26 20.31 -25.16 1.07
C GLY A 26 19.21 -24.94 2.11
N ARG A 27 18.64 -23.74 2.21
CA ARG A 27 17.68 -23.33 3.25
C ARG A 27 16.46 -22.67 2.63
N ASP A 28 15.30 -22.92 3.24
CA ASP A 28 14.02 -22.37 2.81
C ASP A 28 13.87 -20.93 3.32
N LEU A 29 14.18 -19.96 2.46
CA LEU A 29 14.15 -18.54 2.82
C LEU A 29 12.72 -18.06 3.11
N MET A 30 11.70 -18.54 2.38
CA MET A 30 10.32 -18.15 2.65
C MET A 30 9.87 -18.57 4.05
N LYS A 31 10.24 -19.77 4.50
CA LYS A 31 9.94 -20.20 5.87
C LYS A 31 10.61 -19.31 6.92
N GLU A 32 11.88 -18.96 6.70
CA GLU A 32 12.62 -18.07 7.62
C GLU A 32 12.01 -16.66 7.70
N LEU A 33 11.57 -16.12 6.56
CA LEU A 33 10.89 -14.84 6.48
C LEU A 33 9.51 -14.88 7.16
N ALA A 34 8.70 -15.91 6.89
CA ALA A 34 7.41 -16.10 7.55
C ALA A 34 7.56 -16.15 9.08
N ASP A 35 8.53 -16.92 9.58
CA ASP A 35 8.80 -17.03 11.01
C ASP A 35 9.31 -15.69 11.60
N ALA A 36 10.09 -14.93 10.84
CA ALA A 36 10.55 -13.59 11.26
C ALA A 36 9.40 -12.58 11.33
N CYS A 37 8.50 -12.57 10.34
CA CYS A 37 7.29 -11.76 10.32
C CYS A 37 6.40 -12.10 11.52
N ALA A 38 6.15 -13.38 11.78
CA ALA A 38 5.38 -13.83 12.94
C ALA A 38 5.99 -13.37 14.27
N ARG A 39 7.32 -13.50 14.45
CA ARG A 39 8.02 -12.97 15.64
C ARG A 39 7.91 -11.45 15.77
N GLY A 40 7.82 -10.74 14.65
CA GLY A 40 7.67 -9.28 14.59
C GLY A 40 6.24 -8.77 14.72
N GLY A 41 5.23 -9.66 14.73
CA GLY A 41 3.82 -9.25 14.68
C GLY A 41 3.43 -8.59 13.34
N ILE A 42 4.10 -8.96 12.25
CA ILE A 42 3.87 -8.44 10.89
C ILE A 42 3.20 -9.55 10.07
N GLY A 43 2.14 -9.21 9.34
CA GLY A 43 1.51 -10.15 8.39
C GLY A 43 2.49 -10.54 7.28
N PHE A 44 2.48 -11.82 6.87
CA PHE A 44 3.34 -12.31 5.81
C PHE A 44 2.54 -12.50 4.52
N GLY A 45 2.84 -11.68 3.51
CA GLY A 45 2.27 -11.76 2.17
C GLY A 45 3.22 -12.41 1.17
N VAL A 46 2.68 -12.98 0.10
CA VAL A 46 3.48 -13.66 -0.93
C VAL A 46 3.12 -13.19 -2.34
N TYR A 47 4.11 -12.79 -3.11
CA TYR A 47 3.97 -12.64 -4.57
C TYR A 47 4.11 -14.00 -5.26
N TYR A 48 3.30 -14.29 -6.29
CA TYR A 48 3.41 -15.46 -7.16
C TYR A 48 3.20 -15.09 -8.63
N SER A 49 4.20 -15.30 -9.48
CA SER A 49 4.00 -15.15 -10.92
C SER A 49 3.28 -16.35 -11.53
N LEU A 50 2.21 -16.06 -12.27
CA LEU A 50 1.43 -17.06 -13.00
C LEU A 50 2.13 -17.53 -14.28
N ILE A 51 3.02 -16.70 -14.84
CA ILE A 51 3.92 -17.08 -15.92
C ILE A 51 5.23 -17.68 -15.38
N ASP A 52 5.86 -18.55 -16.16
CA ASP A 52 7.08 -19.25 -15.73
C ASP A 52 7.96 -19.55 -16.95
N TRP A 53 9.09 -18.86 -17.07
CA TRP A 53 10.03 -18.99 -18.18
C TRP A 53 10.93 -20.22 -18.09
N HIS A 54 10.89 -20.94 -16.96
CA HIS A 54 11.63 -22.18 -16.76
C HIS A 54 10.76 -23.40 -17.05
N TYR A 55 9.45 -23.33 -16.81
CA TYR A 55 8.56 -24.47 -16.94
C TYR A 55 8.36 -24.89 -18.42
N PRO A 56 8.70 -26.13 -18.82
CA PRO A 56 8.73 -26.54 -20.23
C PRO A 56 7.38 -26.46 -20.96
N HIS A 57 6.26 -26.54 -20.24
CA HIS A 57 4.93 -26.45 -20.83
C HIS A 57 4.30 -25.05 -20.70
N ALA A 58 5.06 -24.06 -20.23
CA ALA A 58 4.64 -22.67 -20.28
C ALA A 58 4.86 -22.09 -21.69
N TYR A 59 4.23 -20.94 -21.95
CA TYR A 59 4.51 -20.16 -23.15
C TYR A 59 5.93 -19.57 -23.09
N PRO A 60 6.59 -19.38 -24.25
CA PRO A 60 7.91 -18.75 -24.29
C PRO A 60 7.85 -17.30 -23.80
N ILE A 61 9.02 -16.76 -23.44
CA ILE A 61 9.18 -15.37 -23.01
C ILE A 61 8.55 -14.43 -24.05
N SER A 62 7.64 -13.57 -23.59
CA SER A 62 7.04 -12.51 -24.37
C SER A 62 7.38 -11.14 -23.76
N SER A 63 7.27 -10.07 -24.54
CA SER A 63 7.49 -8.71 -24.03
C SER A 63 6.30 -8.15 -23.25
N HIS A 64 5.12 -8.78 -23.38
CA HIS A 64 3.89 -8.33 -22.72
C HIS A 64 3.58 -9.11 -21.44
N ASN A 65 4.17 -10.29 -21.25
CA ASN A 65 3.93 -11.18 -20.10
C ASN A 65 2.46 -11.60 -19.89
N ALA A 66 1.58 -11.28 -20.85
CA ALA A 66 0.15 -11.60 -20.83
C ALA A 66 -0.16 -12.90 -21.59
N ASP A 67 0.65 -13.93 -21.38
CA ASP A 67 0.55 -15.21 -22.09
C ASP A 67 -0.53 -16.13 -21.46
N PRO A 68 -1.29 -16.90 -22.26
CA PRO A 68 -2.21 -17.89 -21.73
C PRO A 68 -1.51 -18.96 -20.89
N LEU A 69 -2.25 -19.60 -19.98
CA LEU A 69 -1.75 -20.79 -19.28
C LEU A 69 -2.21 -22.06 -20.00
N THR A 70 -1.26 -22.92 -20.39
CA THR A 70 -1.58 -24.29 -20.83
C THR A 70 -2.20 -25.08 -19.67
N PRO A 71 -2.97 -26.15 -19.94
CA PRO A 71 -3.52 -27.01 -18.88
C PRO A 71 -2.46 -27.55 -17.92
N GLU A 72 -1.29 -27.95 -18.44
CA GLU A 72 -0.17 -28.46 -17.65
C GLU A 72 0.43 -27.37 -16.76
N HIS A 73 0.63 -26.16 -17.31
CA HIS A 73 1.17 -25.05 -16.54
C HIS A 73 0.19 -24.56 -15.46
N TYR A 74 -1.10 -24.54 -15.76
CA TYR A 74 -2.12 -24.25 -14.76
C TYR A 74 -2.14 -25.28 -13.63
N ALA A 75 -2.10 -26.58 -13.96
CA ALA A 75 -2.03 -27.64 -12.96
C ALA A 75 -0.74 -27.57 -12.11
N TYR A 76 0.37 -27.16 -12.71
CA TYR A 76 1.62 -26.87 -12.00
C TYR A 76 1.48 -25.67 -11.05
N ASN A 77 0.85 -24.58 -11.49
CA ASN A 77 0.57 -23.43 -10.64
C ASN A 77 -0.31 -23.78 -9.44
N LEU A 78 -1.38 -24.56 -9.63
CA LEU A 78 -2.24 -25.02 -8.53
C LEU A 78 -1.43 -25.77 -7.46
N LYS A 79 -0.55 -26.68 -7.89
CA LYS A 79 0.31 -27.46 -7.01
C LYS A 79 1.26 -26.58 -6.20
N GLN A 80 1.91 -25.61 -6.83
CA GLN A 80 2.82 -24.69 -6.15
C GLN A 80 2.08 -23.74 -5.19
N VAL A 81 0.91 -23.23 -5.59
CA VAL A 81 0.07 -22.41 -4.71
C VAL A 81 -0.39 -23.23 -3.51
N GLU A 82 -0.77 -24.50 -3.68
CA GLU A 82 -1.10 -25.39 -2.56
C GLU A 82 0.08 -25.58 -1.59
N GLU A 83 1.31 -25.77 -2.08
CA GLU A 83 2.49 -25.81 -1.20
C GLU A 83 2.65 -24.53 -0.38
N ILE A 84 2.44 -23.37 -1.01
CA ILE A 84 2.59 -22.08 -0.35
C ILE A 84 1.50 -21.89 0.70
N MET A 85 0.24 -22.16 0.36
CA MET A 85 -0.89 -22.00 1.26
C MET A 85 -0.88 -22.97 2.46
N THR A 86 -0.10 -24.05 2.41
CA THR A 86 -0.10 -25.08 3.48
C THR A 86 1.15 -25.12 4.34
N ARG A 87 2.26 -24.49 3.92
CA ARG A 87 3.59 -24.69 4.56
C ARG A 87 4.18 -23.47 5.27
N TYR A 88 3.64 -22.26 5.05
CA TYR A 88 4.25 -21.01 5.55
C TYR A 88 3.46 -20.29 6.64
N GLY A 89 2.53 -20.98 7.31
CA GLY A 89 1.70 -20.40 8.37
C GLY A 89 0.53 -19.59 7.81
N ASP A 90 0.05 -18.62 8.59
CA ASP A 90 -1.05 -17.73 8.17
C ASP A 90 -0.51 -16.68 7.20
N LEU A 91 -1.08 -16.63 6.00
CA LEU A 91 -0.70 -15.67 4.96
C LEU A 91 -1.70 -14.51 4.95
N SER A 92 -1.19 -13.27 4.92
CA SER A 92 -2.05 -12.08 4.89
C SER A 92 -2.58 -11.77 3.50
N GLU A 93 -1.76 -12.01 2.48
CA GLU A 93 -2.14 -11.79 1.08
C GLU A 93 -1.35 -12.71 0.13
N ILE A 94 -1.96 -13.02 -1.01
CA ILE A 94 -1.27 -13.52 -2.19
C ILE A 94 -1.46 -12.53 -3.34
N TRP A 95 -0.34 -12.12 -3.90
CA TRP A 95 -0.28 -11.19 -5.01
C TRP A 95 0.11 -11.95 -6.28
N PHE A 96 -0.89 -12.26 -7.10
CA PHE A 96 -0.67 -12.90 -8.39
C PHE A 96 -0.15 -11.89 -9.41
N ASP A 97 0.62 -12.35 -10.39
CA ASP A 97 1.12 -11.43 -11.42
C ASP A 97 1.22 -12.06 -12.79
N MET A 98 0.81 -11.25 -13.77
CA MET A 98 0.88 -11.52 -15.20
C MET A 98 0.10 -12.77 -15.66
N GLY A 99 0.14 -13.05 -16.96
CA GLY A 99 -0.62 -14.13 -17.59
C GLY A 99 -2.03 -13.73 -18.02
N SER A 100 -2.61 -14.52 -18.93
CA SER A 100 -3.96 -14.35 -19.47
C SER A 100 -4.80 -15.59 -19.14
N LEU A 101 -5.30 -15.63 -17.91
CA LEU A 101 -6.08 -16.76 -17.41
C LEU A 101 -7.49 -16.75 -18.01
N THR A 102 -8.01 -17.95 -18.25
CA THR A 102 -9.45 -18.13 -18.41
C THR A 102 -10.17 -17.90 -17.08
N SER A 103 -11.50 -17.66 -17.16
CA SER A 103 -12.33 -17.50 -15.96
C SER A 103 -12.27 -18.74 -15.05
N ASP A 104 -12.33 -19.96 -15.63
CA ASP A 104 -12.23 -21.21 -14.87
C ASP A 104 -10.87 -21.34 -14.16
N GLN A 105 -9.77 -20.94 -14.80
CA GLN A 105 -8.45 -20.99 -14.19
C GLN A 105 -8.34 -20.02 -13.00
N SER A 106 -8.89 -18.81 -13.16
CA SER A 106 -8.90 -17.78 -12.10
C SER A 106 -9.76 -18.25 -10.92
N SER A 107 -10.95 -18.78 -11.22
CA SER A 107 -11.86 -19.38 -10.24
C SER A 107 -11.18 -20.48 -9.43
N GLY A 108 -10.54 -21.45 -10.09
CA GLY A 108 -9.91 -22.56 -9.37
C GLY A 108 -8.73 -22.15 -8.48
N LEU A 109 -7.96 -21.13 -8.87
CA LEU A 109 -6.90 -20.57 -8.01
C LEU A 109 -7.49 -19.81 -6.81
N TYR A 110 -8.52 -19.00 -7.04
CA TYR A 110 -9.22 -18.27 -5.98
C TYR A 110 -9.84 -19.23 -4.97
N GLU A 111 -10.57 -20.25 -5.44
CA GLU A 111 -11.19 -21.27 -4.59
C GLU A 111 -10.15 -22.09 -3.81
N LEU A 112 -9.00 -22.40 -4.43
CA LEU A 112 -7.90 -23.08 -3.76
C LEU A 112 -7.36 -22.25 -2.59
N VAL A 113 -7.05 -20.97 -2.83
CA VAL A 113 -6.55 -20.06 -1.80
C VAL A 113 -7.58 -19.87 -0.70
N ASN A 114 -8.82 -19.52 -1.04
CA ASN A 114 -9.90 -19.30 -0.08
C ASN A 114 -10.20 -20.55 0.77
N ARG A 115 -10.13 -21.75 0.19
CA ARG A 115 -10.33 -23.00 0.93
C ARG A 115 -9.20 -23.31 1.91
N LEU A 116 -7.96 -23.03 1.55
CA LEU A 116 -6.78 -23.35 2.37
C LEU A 116 -6.45 -22.26 3.38
N GLN A 117 -6.68 -21.01 3.01
CA GLN A 117 -6.31 -19.80 3.75
C GLN A 117 -7.45 -18.76 3.62
N PRO A 118 -8.61 -18.96 4.28
CA PRO A 118 -9.78 -18.07 4.15
C PRO A 118 -9.54 -16.63 4.67
N GLY A 119 -8.43 -16.38 5.36
CA GLY A 119 -8.01 -15.04 5.78
C GLY A 119 -6.99 -14.37 4.85
N CYS A 120 -6.50 -15.07 3.82
CA CYS A 120 -5.52 -14.55 2.87
C CYS A 120 -6.22 -13.76 1.76
N MET A 121 -5.89 -12.47 1.66
CA MET A 121 -6.46 -11.59 0.63
C MET A 121 -5.84 -11.87 -0.74
N ILE A 122 -6.66 -11.89 -1.79
CA ILE A 122 -6.23 -12.17 -3.17
C ILE A 122 -6.24 -10.87 -3.99
N SER A 123 -5.09 -10.53 -4.56
CA SER A 123 -4.95 -9.32 -5.37
C SER A 123 -5.73 -9.40 -6.69
N GLY A 124 -6.17 -8.25 -7.18
CA GLY A 124 -6.95 -8.14 -8.43
C GLY A 124 -6.21 -8.55 -9.70
N ARG A 125 -4.89 -8.77 -9.63
CA ARG A 125 -4.10 -9.28 -10.76
C ARG A 125 -4.34 -10.77 -11.05
N LEU A 126 -5.10 -11.48 -10.22
CA LEU A 126 -5.60 -12.81 -10.59
C LEU A 126 -6.51 -12.75 -11.82
N GLY A 127 -7.27 -11.65 -11.97
CA GLY A 127 -8.13 -11.38 -13.12
C GLY A 127 -9.51 -12.05 -13.07
N ASN A 128 -10.31 -11.79 -14.10
CA ASN A 128 -11.67 -12.32 -14.28
C ASN A 128 -12.61 -12.07 -13.08
N ASP A 129 -12.46 -10.94 -12.39
CA ASP A 129 -13.24 -10.53 -11.21
C ASP A 129 -13.13 -11.47 -9.99
N TYR A 130 -12.14 -12.36 -9.95
CA TYR A 130 -11.81 -13.16 -8.76
C TYR A 130 -10.78 -12.41 -7.91
N VAL A 131 -11.27 -11.54 -7.04
CA VAL A 131 -10.46 -10.52 -6.32
C VAL A 131 -11.04 -10.17 -4.96
N ASP A 132 -10.16 -9.89 -3.99
CA ASP A 132 -10.56 -9.29 -2.69
C ASP A 132 -10.14 -7.82 -2.56
N PHE A 133 -9.12 -7.39 -3.31
CA PHE A 133 -8.71 -5.98 -3.40
C PHE A 133 -8.15 -5.62 -4.78
N SER A 134 -8.46 -4.42 -5.26
CA SER A 134 -7.94 -3.89 -6.51
C SER A 134 -6.47 -3.49 -6.39
N VAL A 135 -5.74 -3.50 -7.51
CA VAL A 135 -4.38 -2.97 -7.57
C VAL A 135 -4.29 -1.85 -8.58
N MET A 136 -3.52 -0.82 -8.29
CA MET A 136 -3.22 0.22 -9.27
C MET A 136 -2.14 -0.26 -10.25
N ALA A 137 -1.89 0.50 -11.32
CA ALA A 137 -0.71 0.27 -12.12
C ALA A 137 0.56 0.51 -11.27
N ASP A 138 1.67 -0.06 -11.74
CA ASP A 138 2.98 0.08 -11.10
C ASP A 138 3.33 1.56 -10.90
N ASN A 139 3.64 1.96 -9.65
CA ASN A 139 3.95 3.34 -9.28
C ASN A 139 2.83 4.36 -9.60
N GLU A 140 1.57 3.93 -9.69
CA GLU A 140 0.43 4.83 -9.86
C GLU A 140 -0.16 5.26 -8.52
N TYR A 141 -0.42 6.56 -8.39
CA TYR A 141 -0.95 7.22 -7.20
C TYR A 141 -2.18 8.04 -7.59
N PRO A 142 -3.41 7.47 -7.52
CA PRO A 142 -4.60 8.13 -8.02
C PRO A 142 -4.94 9.40 -7.23
N ASP A 143 -5.47 10.40 -7.93
CA ASP A 143 -6.02 11.63 -7.34
C ASP A 143 -7.53 11.54 -7.04
N TYR A 144 -8.11 10.35 -7.25
CA TYR A 144 -9.50 10.01 -6.96
C TYR A 144 -9.60 8.90 -5.91
N SER A 145 -10.71 8.89 -5.16
CA SER A 145 -11.02 7.82 -4.20
C SER A 145 -11.66 6.62 -4.89
N LEU A 146 -11.36 5.42 -4.40
CA LEU A 146 -12.00 4.18 -4.84
C LEU A 146 -12.95 3.67 -3.76
N ALA A 147 -14.10 3.16 -4.18
CA ALA A 147 -15.13 2.61 -3.28
C ALA A 147 -14.91 1.11 -2.95
N VAL A 148 -13.74 0.58 -3.28
CA VAL A 148 -13.34 -0.81 -3.03
C VAL A 148 -11.97 -0.83 -2.36
N PRO A 149 -11.64 -1.84 -1.55
CA PRO A 149 -10.28 -2.00 -1.04
C PRO A 149 -9.27 -2.05 -2.19
N TRP A 150 -8.17 -1.31 -2.05
CA TRP A 150 -7.16 -1.25 -3.10
C TRP A 150 -5.75 -1.02 -2.57
N GLN A 151 -4.74 -1.33 -3.39
CA GLN A 151 -3.33 -1.21 -3.04
C GLN A 151 -2.51 -0.65 -4.21
N THR A 152 -1.55 0.23 -3.92
CA THR A 152 -0.50 0.64 -4.86
C THR A 152 0.77 -0.14 -4.55
N ALA A 153 1.30 -0.84 -5.56
CA ALA A 153 2.68 -1.31 -5.55
C ALA A 153 3.60 -0.17 -6.00
N ALA A 154 4.55 0.20 -5.15
CA ALA A 154 5.52 1.25 -5.41
C ALA A 154 6.95 0.74 -5.22
N SER A 155 7.85 1.18 -6.07
CA SER A 155 9.29 0.98 -5.91
C SER A 155 9.94 2.20 -5.25
N VAL A 156 11.08 1.99 -4.57
CA VAL A 156 11.92 3.12 -4.14
C VAL A 156 12.40 3.93 -5.36
N PHE A 157 12.69 3.23 -6.45
CA PHE A 157 13.12 3.80 -7.74
C PHE A 157 12.30 3.16 -8.87
N ASP A 158 11.59 3.99 -9.63
CA ASP A 158 10.60 3.54 -10.61
C ASP A 158 11.21 2.73 -11.76
N GLU A 159 12.52 2.85 -11.96
CA GLU A 159 13.25 2.08 -12.97
C GLU A 159 13.43 0.61 -12.59
N THR A 160 13.23 0.23 -11.32
CA THR A 160 13.55 -1.13 -10.88
C THR A 160 12.82 -1.67 -9.64
N TRP A 161 12.40 -2.94 -9.75
CA TRP A 161 11.87 -3.74 -8.64
C TRP A 161 12.96 -4.57 -7.95
N GLY A 162 13.70 -5.35 -8.73
CA GLY A 162 14.82 -6.15 -8.24
C GLY A 162 16.09 -5.32 -8.06
N TYR A 163 17.09 -5.89 -7.39
CA TYR A 163 18.38 -5.22 -7.26
C TYR A 163 19.03 -4.93 -8.62
N ARG A 164 19.48 -3.68 -8.80
CA ARG A 164 20.32 -3.24 -9.92
C ARG A 164 21.56 -2.53 -9.40
N SER A 165 22.72 -2.99 -9.83
CA SER A 165 24.02 -2.44 -9.44
C SER A 165 24.24 -1.02 -9.94
N TRP A 166 23.62 -0.67 -11.07
CA TRP A 166 23.71 0.64 -11.71
C TRP A 166 22.69 1.66 -11.20
N GLN A 167 21.79 1.30 -10.27
CA GLN A 167 20.77 2.24 -9.78
C GLN A 167 21.41 3.45 -9.09
N GLU A 168 21.18 4.63 -9.66
CA GLU A 168 21.55 5.91 -9.05
C GLU A 168 20.54 6.28 -7.96
N ARG A 169 21.03 6.71 -6.80
CA ARG A 169 20.19 6.90 -5.60
C ARG A 169 20.05 8.35 -5.15
N GLY A 170 20.96 9.22 -5.59
CA GLY A 170 20.94 10.63 -5.22
C GLY A 170 21.01 10.87 -3.70
N ALA A 171 20.39 11.97 -3.27
CA ALA A 171 20.31 12.33 -1.86
C ALA A 171 19.18 11.57 -1.14
N LEU A 172 19.43 11.12 0.09
CA LEU A 172 18.48 10.36 0.89
C LEU A 172 17.22 11.16 1.25
N GLN A 173 17.40 12.37 1.78
CA GLN A 173 16.29 13.14 2.36
C GLN A 173 15.18 13.47 1.34
N PRO A 174 15.47 13.95 0.12
CA PRO A 174 14.43 14.15 -0.89
C PRO A 174 13.66 12.88 -1.24
N LYS A 175 14.34 11.73 -1.30
CA LYS A 175 13.70 10.45 -1.59
C LYS A 175 12.81 9.96 -0.43
N VAL A 176 13.21 10.22 0.81
CA VAL A 176 12.36 9.96 1.99
C VAL A 176 11.09 10.82 1.92
N GLU A 177 11.22 12.10 1.60
CA GLU A 177 10.09 13.03 1.48
C GLU A 177 9.13 12.61 0.36
N GLU A 178 9.68 12.21 -0.80
CA GLU A 178 8.91 11.66 -1.92
C GLU A 178 8.09 10.43 -1.51
N LYS A 179 8.69 9.45 -0.83
CA LYS A 179 7.98 8.22 -0.46
C LYS A 179 7.00 8.42 0.69
N ILE A 180 7.24 9.38 1.59
CA ILE A 180 6.23 9.82 2.58
C ILE A 180 5.05 10.48 1.85
N GLU A 181 5.30 11.36 0.87
CA GLU A 181 4.23 11.97 0.07
C GLU A 181 3.41 10.91 -0.69
N SER A 182 4.06 9.95 -1.35
CA SER A 182 3.37 8.84 -2.02
C SER A 182 2.50 8.04 -1.06
N MET A 183 3.01 7.71 0.13
CA MET A 183 2.25 7.01 1.16
C MET A 183 1.04 7.83 1.61
N ILE A 184 1.23 9.11 1.95
CA ILE A 184 0.15 10.03 2.36
C ILE A 184 -0.91 10.09 1.28
N LYS A 185 -0.51 10.19 -0.01
CA LYS A 185 -1.45 10.22 -1.12
C LYS A 185 -2.33 8.98 -1.14
N VAL A 186 -1.73 7.80 -1.07
CA VAL A 186 -2.44 6.52 -1.13
C VAL A 186 -3.40 6.35 0.06
N VAL A 187 -2.94 6.55 1.29
CA VAL A 187 -3.79 6.35 2.47
C VAL A 187 -4.93 7.36 2.56
N SER A 188 -4.71 8.59 2.09
CA SER A 188 -5.76 9.62 2.03
C SER A 188 -6.88 9.30 1.03
N ARG A 189 -6.69 8.31 0.15
CA ARG A 189 -7.72 7.79 -0.77
C ARG A 189 -8.20 6.38 -0.39
N GLY A 190 -7.87 5.93 0.82
CA GLY A 190 -8.31 4.63 1.37
C GLY A 190 -7.55 3.44 0.82
N GLY A 191 -6.38 3.64 0.21
CA GLY A 191 -5.55 2.57 -0.32
C GLY A 191 -4.45 2.12 0.65
N ASN A 192 -3.92 0.93 0.39
CA ASN A 192 -2.70 0.42 1.03
C ASN A 192 -1.46 0.76 0.19
N TYR A 193 -0.39 1.22 0.85
CA TYR A 193 0.89 1.54 0.20
C TYR A 193 1.90 0.40 0.39
N LEU A 194 2.21 -0.33 -0.69
CA LEU A 194 3.18 -1.42 -0.69
C LEU A 194 4.51 -0.94 -1.29
N LEU A 195 5.49 -0.61 -0.43
CA LEU A 195 6.80 -0.15 -0.86
C LEU A 195 7.82 -1.30 -1.00
N ASN A 196 8.32 -1.49 -2.20
CA ASN A 196 9.31 -2.50 -2.57
C ASN A 196 10.75 -2.06 -2.29
N ILE A 197 11.59 -3.01 -1.87
CA ILE A 197 13.06 -2.91 -1.84
C ILE A 197 13.68 -4.07 -2.61
N GLY A 198 14.91 -3.90 -3.08
CA GLY A 198 15.64 -4.93 -3.86
C GLY A 198 16.89 -5.42 -3.14
N PRO A 199 16.82 -6.49 -2.32
CA PRO A 199 17.98 -7.05 -1.65
C PRO A 199 19.07 -7.50 -2.64
N ARG A 200 20.33 -7.43 -2.21
CA ARG A 200 21.46 -7.92 -3.00
C ARG A 200 21.46 -9.44 -3.07
N GLY A 201 22.20 -9.99 -4.03
CA GLY A 201 22.35 -11.45 -4.21
C GLY A 201 23.02 -12.18 -3.04
N ASP A 202 23.70 -11.45 -2.13
CA ASP A 202 24.25 -12.00 -0.88
C ASP A 202 23.24 -11.94 0.29
N GLY A 203 22.01 -11.50 0.04
CA GLY A 203 20.94 -11.35 1.03
C GLY A 203 21.01 -10.05 1.84
N SER A 204 22.03 -9.22 1.66
CA SER A 204 22.12 -7.93 2.37
C SER A 204 21.16 -6.88 1.78
N LEU A 205 20.64 -6.03 2.66
CA LEU A 205 19.89 -4.84 2.23
C LEU A 205 20.86 -3.78 1.70
N VAL A 206 20.41 -3.03 0.70
CA VAL A 206 21.15 -1.85 0.25
C VAL A 206 21.09 -0.79 1.36
N PRO A 207 22.23 -0.26 1.85
CA PRO A 207 22.25 0.69 2.96
C PRO A 207 21.32 1.90 2.77
N PHE A 208 21.27 2.46 1.57
CA PHE A 208 20.37 3.57 1.24
C PHE A 208 18.88 3.21 1.46
N GLU A 209 18.44 2.04 1.00
CA GLU A 209 17.05 1.57 1.15
C GLU A 209 16.75 1.29 2.63
N GLN A 210 17.70 0.74 3.38
CA GLN A 210 17.60 0.58 4.83
C GLN A 210 17.44 1.93 5.55
N ASP A 211 18.30 2.91 5.26
CA ASP A 211 18.25 4.25 5.86
C ASP A 211 16.96 4.98 5.53
N LEU A 212 16.44 4.81 4.31
CA LEU A 212 15.17 5.34 3.86
C LEU A 212 14.02 4.76 4.68
N LEU A 213 13.94 3.44 4.81
CA LEU A 213 12.90 2.78 5.61
C LEU A 213 12.97 3.19 7.08
N GLN A 214 14.17 3.34 7.64
CA GLN A 214 14.35 3.84 9.01
C GLN A 214 13.90 5.30 9.18
N ALA A 215 14.12 6.14 8.17
CA ALA A 215 13.67 7.53 8.17
C ALA A 215 12.14 7.64 8.08
N MET A 216 11.52 6.87 7.19
CA MET A 216 10.06 6.75 7.13
C MET A 216 9.50 6.22 8.46
N GLY A 217 10.14 5.21 9.05
CA GLY A 217 9.76 4.68 10.36
C GLY A 217 9.88 5.70 11.50
N ARG A 218 10.85 6.63 11.45
CA ARG A 218 10.93 7.75 12.40
C ARG A 218 9.74 8.69 12.28
N TRP A 219 9.35 9.03 11.06
CA TRP A 219 8.19 9.88 10.80
C TRP A 219 6.89 9.19 11.24
N LEU A 220 6.72 7.90 10.92
CA LEU A 220 5.56 7.09 11.33
C LEU A 220 5.44 6.93 12.84
N ARG A 221 6.54 6.91 13.61
CA ARG A 221 6.46 6.89 15.07
C ARG A 221 5.79 8.13 15.66
N ALA A 222 5.96 9.29 15.01
CA ALA A 222 5.36 10.54 15.46
C ALA A 222 3.96 10.77 14.88
N ASN A 223 3.68 10.22 13.69
CA ASN A 223 2.49 10.55 12.91
C ASN A 223 1.60 9.35 12.54
N GLY A 224 1.93 8.15 13.03
CA GLY A 224 1.30 6.88 12.62
C GLY A 224 -0.20 6.80 12.91
N GLU A 225 -0.70 7.56 13.89
CA GLU A 225 -2.15 7.67 14.17
C GLU A 225 -2.94 8.23 12.98
N ALA A 226 -2.30 9.05 12.13
CA ALA A 226 -2.93 9.59 10.93
C ALA A 226 -2.92 8.60 9.74
N VAL A 227 -2.18 7.50 9.85
CA VAL A 227 -1.97 6.52 8.77
C VAL A 227 -2.64 5.19 9.08
N TYR A 228 -2.43 4.66 10.27
CA TYR A 228 -2.94 3.34 10.66
C TYR A 228 -4.35 3.44 11.23
N GLY A 229 -5.27 2.60 10.75
CA GLY A 229 -6.65 2.55 11.23
C GLY A 229 -7.49 3.77 10.85
N THR A 230 -7.03 4.53 9.85
CA THR A 230 -7.76 5.65 9.27
C THR A 230 -8.49 5.24 7.99
N GLU A 231 -9.45 6.06 7.61
CA GLU A 231 -10.21 5.98 6.37
C GLU A 231 -9.79 7.09 5.40
N ALA A 232 -10.23 6.95 4.15
CA ALA A 232 -10.04 7.95 3.11
C ALA A 232 -10.55 9.33 3.55
N SER A 233 -10.04 10.38 2.90
CA SER A 233 -10.58 11.72 3.01
C SER A 233 -12.11 11.69 2.83
N PRO A 234 -12.88 12.21 3.80
CA PRO A 234 -14.34 12.30 3.68
C PRO A 234 -14.76 13.44 2.75
N PHE A 235 -13.79 14.19 2.21
CA PHE A 235 -14.02 15.28 1.27
C PHE A 235 -13.85 14.78 -0.16
N MET A 236 -14.85 15.03 -1.02
CA MET A 236 -14.82 14.70 -2.46
C MET A 236 -14.03 15.72 -3.29
N ARG A 237 -12.96 16.29 -2.72
CA ARG A 237 -12.14 17.33 -3.34
C ARG A 237 -10.70 17.29 -2.83
N LEU A 238 -9.82 17.96 -3.55
CA LEU A 238 -8.42 18.14 -3.18
C LEU A 238 -8.22 19.47 -2.45
N PHE A 239 -7.28 19.49 -1.51
CA PHE A 239 -6.88 20.71 -0.83
C PHE A 239 -5.50 21.17 -1.32
N PRO A 240 -5.32 22.45 -1.68
CA PRO A 240 -4.01 22.97 -2.10
C PRO A 240 -2.94 22.81 -1.01
N TRP A 241 -3.35 22.86 0.26
CA TRP A 241 -2.46 22.76 1.42
C TRP A 241 -2.02 21.34 1.74
N GLY A 242 -2.66 20.31 1.16
CA GLY A 242 -2.26 18.92 1.36
C GLY A 242 -3.42 17.94 1.40
N GLU A 243 -3.32 16.95 2.28
CA GLU A 243 -4.15 15.74 2.24
C GLU A 243 -4.86 15.49 3.57
N VAL A 244 -5.89 14.62 3.55
CA VAL A 244 -6.71 14.31 4.72
C VAL A 244 -6.93 12.81 4.84
N THR A 245 -6.75 12.29 6.04
CA THR A 245 -7.35 11.01 6.46
C THR A 245 -8.32 11.25 7.61
N ALA A 246 -9.23 10.31 7.81
CA ALA A 246 -10.25 10.40 8.84
C ALA A 246 -10.20 9.20 9.79
N SER A 247 -10.65 9.42 11.01
CA SER A 247 -11.14 8.38 11.90
C SER A 247 -12.52 8.81 12.38
N LYS A 248 -13.21 7.98 13.17
CA LYS A 248 -14.54 8.31 13.69
C LYS A 248 -14.62 9.69 14.36
N ASP A 249 -13.60 10.04 15.16
CA ASP A 249 -13.64 11.21 16.04
C ASP A 249 -12.53 12.24 15.73
N ALA A 250 -11.79 12.08 14.64
CA ALA A 250 -10.72 13.01 14.25
C ALA A 250 -10.47 13.06 12.74
N LEU A 251 -10.09 14.25 12.26
CA LEU A 251 -9.45 14.46 10.97
C LEU A 251 -7.95 14.68 11.16
N TYR A 252 -7.14 14.09 10.28
CA TYR A 252 -5.70 14.31 10.23
C TYR A 252 -5.35 15.02 8.94
N LEU A 253 -4.79 16.21 9.07
CA LEU A 253 -4.43 17.07 7.94
C LEU A 253 -2.92 16.95 7.72
N PHE A 254 -2.51 16.40 6.59
CA PHE A 254 -1.13 16.36 6.16
C PHE A 254 -0.82 17.65 5.41
N VAL A 255 -0.20 18.60 6.09
CA VAL A 255 0.00 19.96 5.56
C VAL A 255 1.39 20.09 4.97
N LYS A 256 1.48 20.55 3.72
CA LYS A 256 2.75 20.80 3.02
C LYS A 256 3.54 21.91 3.71
N SER A 257 4.86 21.76 3.79
CA SER A 257 5.78 22.72 4.42
C SER A 257 5.74 24.13 3.82
N GLU A 258 5.35 24.27 2.55
CA GLU A 258 5.11 25.57 1.91
C GLU A 258 3.95 26.37 2.53
N TYR A 259 3.11 25.74 3.37
CA TYR A 259 2.05 26.39 4.15
C TYR A 259 2.45 26.76 5.57
N ALA A 260 3.71 26.56 5.97
CA ALA A 260 4.21 27.01 7.26
C ALA A 260 3.94 28.51 7.46
N GLY A 261 3.44 28.86 8.65
CA GLY A 261 3.06 30.22 9.05
C GLY A 261 1.79 30.77 8.39
N LYS A 262 1.09 29.98 7.56
CA LYS A 262 -0.18 30.37 6.92
C LYS A 262 -1.38 29.94 7.76
N GLU A 263 -2.55 30.40 7.35
CA GLU A 263 -3.84 29.88 7.82
C GLU A 263 -4.43 28.98 6.72
N ILE A 264 -4.98 27.83 7.11
CA ILE A 264 -5.67 26.91 6.20
C ILE A 264 -7.15 26.83 6.55
N GLU A 265 -7.97 26.55 5.53
CA GLU A 265 -9.42 26.47 5.66
C GLU A 265 -9.93 25.03 5.41
N LEU A 266 -10.86 24.62 6.26
CA LEU A 266 -11.70 23.43 6.18
C LEU A 266 -13.16 23.90 6.17
N ASP A 267 -13.69 24.16 4.98
CA ASP A 267 -15.11 24.40 4.79
C ASP A 267 -15.89 23.07 4.77
N HIS A 268 -17.21 23.14 4.61
CA HIS A 268 -18.06 21.95 4.45
C HIS A 268 -17.91 20.92 5.58
N LEU A 269 -17.48 21.35 6.76
CA LEU A 269 -17.27 20.53 7.94
C LEU A 269 -18.24 20.97 9.03
N ASP A 270 -19.01 20.02 9.56
CA ASP A 270 -19.86 20.22 10.72
C ASP A 270 -19.44 19.29 11.86
N GLY A 271 -19.32 19.84 13.06
CA GLY A 271 -18.85 19.07 14.22
C GLY A 271 -18.30 19.95 15.32
N ASN A 272 -18.41 19.46 16.55
CA ASN A 272 -17.93 20.14 17.74
C ASN A 272 -16.43 19.88 17.95
N ILE A 273 -15.58 20.77 17.43
CA ILE A 273 -14.12 20.63 17.56
C ILE A 273 -13.71 20.81 19.02
N GLY A 274 -13.15 19.75 19.61
CA GLY A 274 -12.61 19.75 20.96
C GLY A 274 -11.21 20.34 21.04
N SER A 275 -10.34 20.00 20.07
CA SER A 275 -8.96 20.48 20.03
C SER A 275 -8.37 20.41 18.62
N VAL A 276 -7.43 21.31 18.33
CA VAL A 276 -6.58 21.25 17.15
C VAL A 276 -5.12 21.32 17.60
N GLY A 277 -4.27 20.42 17.10
CA GLY A 277 -2.86 20.38 17.51
C GLY A 277 -1.98 19.60 16.55
N LEU A 278 -0.66 19.79 16.67
CA LEU A 278 0.33 19.00 15.95
C LEU A 278 0.38 17.58 16.52
N LEU A 279 0.25 16.57 15.67
CA LEU A 279 0.31 15.18 16.10
C LEU A 279 1.70 14.81 16.63
N SER A 280 2.73 15.27 15.93
CA SER A 280 4.14 14.98 16.21
C SER A 280 4.64 15.47 17.58
N SER A 281 4.11 16.60 18.06
CA SER A 281 4.58 17.25 19.30
C SER A 281 3.50 17.43 20.37
N GLY A 282 2.23 17.25 20.02
CA GLY A 282 1.09 17.57 20.88
C GLY A 282 0.83 19.07 21.06
N ALA A 283 1.58 19.94 20.37
CA ALA A 283 1.43 21.39 20.50
C ALA A 283 0.04 21.84 20.01
N SER A 284 -0.71 22.56 20.86
CA SER A 284 -2.02 23.10 20.48
C SER A 284 -1.88 24.22 19.46
N LEU A 285 -2.78 24.24 18.47
CA LEU A 285 -2.86 25.27 17.45
C LEU A 285 -4.05 26.19 17.70
N ARG A 286 -3.92 27.44 17.26
CA ARG A 286 -5.04 28.39 17.24
C ARG A 286 -5.95 28.05 16.07
N PHE A 287 -7.25 28.01 16.32
CA PHE A 287 -8.26 27.76 15.29
C PHE A 287 -9.52 28.58 15.56
N ARG A 288 -10.33 28.75 14.51
CA ARG A 288 -11.69 29.29 14.57
C ARG A 288 -12.62 28.27 13.91
N SER A 289 -13.60 27.76 14.63
CA SER A 289 -14.57 26.79 14.08
C SER A 289 -15.58 27.48 13.18
N ARG A 290 -16.07 26.75 12.18
CA ARG A 290 -17.30 27.12 11.47
C ARG A 290 -18.43 27.31 12.49
N ASP A 291 -19.15 28.41 12.40
CA ASP A 291 -20.32 28.72 13.22
C ASP A 291 -21.33 29.55 12.40
N GLY A 292 -22.35 30.14 13.02
CA GLY A 292 -23.30 31.00 12.31
C GLY A 292 -22.70 32.27 11.67
N LYS A 293 -21.41 32.57 11.93
CA LYS A 293 -20.67 33.73 11.41
C LYS A 293 -19.49 33.32 10.52
N GLU A 294 -18.80 32.24 10.88
CA GLU A 294 -17.68 31.69 10.13
C GLU A 294 -18.17 30.63 9.14
N THR A 295 -17.85 30.78 7.86
CA THR A 295 -18.27 29.84 6.80
C THR A 295 -17.42 28.56 6.77
N ALA A 296 -16.25 28.57 7.41
CA ALA A 296 -15.27 27.48 7.40
C ALA A 296 -14.52 27.42 8.74
N THR A 297 -14.00 26.24 9.06
CA THR A 297 -13.02 26.07 10.14
C THR A 297 -11.66 26.53 9.65
N ARG A 298 -11.00 27.43 10.39
CA ARG A 298 -9.68 27.97 10.05
C ARG A 298 -8.64 27.56 11.08
N VAL A 299 -7.48 27.09 10.63
CA VAL A 299 -6.37 26.66 11.49
C VAL A 299 -5.12 27.48 11.19
N VAL A 300 -4.53 28.10 12.22
CA VAL A 300 -3.28 28.86 12.11
C VAL A 300 -2.11 27.91 12.31
N LEU A 301 -1.27 27.79 11.28
CA LEU A 301 -0.14 26.86 11.24
C LEU A 301 1.10 27.45 11.92
N PRO A 302 2.00 26.62 12.48
CA PRO A 302 3.27 27.08 13.04
C PRO A 302 4.17 27.65 11.94
N ALA A 303 5.02 28.61 12.30
CA ALA A 303 5.93 29.28 11.36
C ALA A 303 7.02 28.36 10.78
N GLN A 304 7.27 27.21 11.40
CA GLN A 304 8.25 26.23 10.97
C GLN A 304 7.67 24.83 11.13
N PHE A 305 7.92 23.97 10.15
CA PHE A 305 7.53 22.56 10.16
C PHE A 305 8.77 21.71 10.40
N ALA A 306 8.59 20.59 11.11
CA ALA A 306 9.66 19.63 11.38
C ALA A 306 9.91 18.67 10.21
N SER A 307 9.01 18.62 9.22
CA SER A 307 9.14 17.77 8.03
C SER A 307 8.42 18.39 6.82
N SER A 308 8.53 17.73 5.65
CA SER A 308 7.84 18.15 4.41
C SER A 308 6.31 18.14 4.54
N TYR A 309 5.78 17.25 5.38
CA TYR A 309 4.37 17.17 5.75
C TYR A 309 4.20 17.17 7.27
N GLU A 310 3.75 18.29 7.81
CA GLU A 310 3.37 18.37 9.23
C GLU A 310 1.94 17.89 9.40
N VAL A 311 1.68 17.09 10.44
CA VAL A 311 0.36 16.49 10.67
C VAL A 311 -0.40 17.24 11.74
N VAL A 312 -1.53 17.83 11.36
CA VAL A 312 -2.46 18.50 12.27
C VAL A 312 -3.62 17.56 12.57
N LYS A 313 -3.84 17.26 13.86
CA LYS A 313 -5.02 16.54 14.33
C LYS A 313 -6.12 17.53 14.71
N VAL A 314 -7.29 17.38 14.10
CA VAL A 314 -8.54 18.05 14.49
C VAL A 314 -9.42 17.01 15.18
N ALA A 315 -9.54 17.08 16.50
CA ALA A 315 -10.33 16.13 17.28
C ALA A 315 -11.71 16.71 17.62
N PHE A 316 -12.75 15.88 17.47
CA PHE A 316 -14.14 16.24 17.72
C PHE A 316 -14.64 15.62 19.01
N ARG A 317 -15.55 16.30 19.71
CA ARG A 317 -16.15 15.80 20.96
C ARG A 317 -17.24 14.76 20.70
N ASP A 318 -18.00 14.97 19.64
CA ASP A 318 -19.26 14.28 19.36
C ASP A 318 -19.31 13.74 17.91
N GLY A 319 -18.13 13.48 17.31
CA GLY A 319 -17.98 13.16 15.89
C GLY A 319 -18.10 14.38 14.98
N PHE A 320 -18.07 14.14 13.67
CA PHE A 320 -18.20 15.16 12.64
C PHE A 320 -18.97 14.63 11.41
N SER A 321 -19.37 15.54 10.53
CA SER A 321 -19.90 15.22 9.21
C SER A 321 -19.35 16.18 8.17
N VAL A 322 -19.18 15.68 6.94
CA VAL A 322 -18.85 16.51 5.78
C VAL A 322 -20.13 16.83 5.03
N ILE A 323 -20.41 18.13 4.88
CA ILE A 323 -21.56 18.65 4.17
C ILE A 323 -21.24 18.64 2.67
N PRO A 324 -22.06 18.01 1.82
CA PRO A 324 -21.85 18.04 0.37
C PRO A 324 -21.75 19.48 -0.16
N GLU A 325 -20.86 19.73 -1.12
CA GLU A 325 -20.73 21.05 -1.76
C GLU A 325 -22.01 21.45 -2.49
N ASN A 326 -22.66 20.48 -3.13
CA ASN A 326 -23.91 20.64 -3.85
C ASN A 326 -25.09 20.11 -3.00
N VAL A 327 -25.73 21.00 -2.25
CA VAL A 327 -27.01 20.68 -1.57
C VAL A 327 -28.14 21.20 -2.44
N VAL A 328 -28.86 20.30 -3.11
CA VAL A 328 -30.10 20.67 -3.83
C VAL A 328 -31.19 20.92 -2.77
N SER A 329 -31.51 22.19 -2.53
CA SER A 329 -32.66 22.53 -1.69
C SER A 329 -33.95 22.30 -2.49
N SER A 330 -34.90 21.61 -1.86
CA SER A 330 -36.13 21.10 -2.49
C SER A 330 -37.07 22.21 -2.95
N SER A 331 -36.81 22.77 -4.13
CA SER A 331 -37.81 23.46 -4.95
C SER A 331 -37.62 23.22 -6.46
N GLN A 332 -36.68 22.35 -6.86
CA GLN A 332 -36.38 22.06 -8.27
C GLN A 332 -36.48 20.58 -8.66
N LEU A 333 -36.94 19.73 -7.74
CA LEU A 333 -37.32 18.35 -8.05
C LEU A 333 -38.86 18.31 -8.18
N THR A 334 -39.37 18.84 -9.29
CA THR A 334 -40.76 18.68 -9.74
C THR A 334 -40.79 18.11 -11.14
#